data_AF-A0A354XKI2-F1
#
_entry.id   AF-A0A354XKI2-F1
#
_cell.length_a   1.000
_cell.length_b   1.000
_cell.length_c   1.000
_cell.angle_alpha   90.00
_cell.angle_beta   90.00
_cell.angle_gamma   90.00
#
_symmetry.space_group_name_H-M   'P 1'
#
loop_
_entity.id
_entity.type
_entity.pdbx_description
1 polymer ?
#
loop_
_entity_poly.entity_id
_entity_poly.type
_entity_poly.pdbx_seq_one_letter_code
_entity_poly.pdbx_strand_id
1 'polypeptide(L)'
;MNRHAVLTDDTVDDAALLAALETAGINAQVKPLHLQRAAKVAAGIIGEYPLAEQGQARDKFIAWLDEALDAADDARLKRINDSIDKLKHEHGELATWRCPGGYIALDVPTAFVTSIGRAYGAKRDIELRTLTGLLLPQLERIAPSLMQHALGSEYAGNRGDYERLVAMAVDELARGSLQ
;
A
#
# COMPACT_ATOMS: atom_id res chain seq x y z
N MET A 1 5.32 12.69 19.02
CA MET A 1 6.35 12.96 17.98
C MET A 1 6.81 11.63 17.43
N ASN A 2 6.51 11.32 16.16
CA ASN A 2 7.19 10.28 15.39
C ASN A 2 7.18 10.71 13.92
N ARG A 3 8.39 10.95 13.40
CA ARG A 3 8.69 11.40 12.03
C ARG A 3 8.59 10.18 11.10
N HIS A 4 7.72 10.24 10.09
CA HIS A 4 7.70 9.29 8.99
C HIS A 4 8.10 10.03 7.71
N ALA A 5 9.34 9.81 7.26
CA ALA A 5 9.80 10.26 5.96
C ALA A 5 9.17 9.38 4.87
N VAL A 6 8.58 9.99 3.86
CA VAL A 6 8.03 9.31 2.68
C VAL A 6 8.61 9.99 1.44
N LEU A 7 9.20 9.18 0.56
CA LEU A 7 9.96 9.61 -0.62
C LEU A 7 9.13 10.40 -1.64
N THR A 8 9.80 11.39 -2.20
CA THR A 8 9.38 12.36 -3.21
C THR A 8 9.26 11.77 -4.61
N ASP A 9 8.45 12.43 -5.44
CA ASP A 9 8.74 12.57 -6.88
C ASP A 9 9.80 13.67 -6.97
N ASP A 10 11.01 13.37 -7.47
CA ASP A 10 12.19 14.26 -7.45
C ASP A 10 12.01 15.59 -8.22
N THR A 11 10.79 15.88 -8.68
CA THR A 11 10.40 17.09 -9.40
C THR A 11 9.64 18.12 -8.56
N VAL A 12 9.24 17.79 -7.32
CA VAL A 12 8.47 18.69 -6.44
C VAL A 12 9.24 18.94 -5.15
N ASP A 13 9.61 20.20 -4.92
CA ASP A 13 10.21 20.65 -3.66
C ASP A 13 9.18 20.61 -2.53
N ASP A 14 9.38 19.68 -1.59
CA ASP A 14 8.57 19.46 -0.39
C ASP A 14 8.43 20.72 0.47
N ALA A 15 9.49 21.54 0.57
CA ALA A 15 9.45 22.76 1.37
C ALA A 15 8.53 23.81 0.73
N ALA A 16 8.54 23.89 -0.60
CA ALA A 16 7.67 24.79 -1.36
C ALA A 16 6.20 24.31 -1.37
N LEU A 17 5.96 23.00 -1.26
CA LEU A 17 4.62 22.44 -1.11
C LEU A 17 4.03 22.75 0.29
N LEU A 18 4.83 22.52 1.34
CA LEU A 18 4.40 22.77 2.72
C LEU A 18 4.10 24.24 2.96
N ALA A 19 4.95 25.15 2.49
CA ALA A 19 4.74 26.59 2.60
C ALA A 19 3.46 27.06 1.89
N ALA A 20 3.13 26.48 0.72
CA ALA A 20 1.90 26.81 -0.01
C ALA A 20 0.64 26.35 0.73
N LEU A 21 0.67 25.16 1.34
CA LEU A 21 -0.44 24.62 2.13
C LEU A 21 -0.65 25.39 3.44
N GLU A 22 0.43 25.76 4.12
CA GLU A 22 0.38 26.61 5.32
C GLU A 22 -0.16 28.01 5.00
N THR A 23 0.24 28.61 3.88
CA THR A 23 -0.25 29.91 3.42
C THR A 23 -1.76 29.88 3.12
N ALA A 24 -2.27 28.75 2.62
CA ALA A 24 -3.70 28.53 2.39
C ALA A 24 -4.48 28.12 3.66
N GLY A 25 -3.82 28.06 4.83
CA GLY A 25 -4.45 27.67 6.09
C GLY A 25 -4.94 26.21 6.10
N ILE A 26 -4.29 25.34 5.30
CA ILE A 26 -4.60 23.91 5.20
C ILE A 26 -3.60 23.15 6.06
N ASN A 27 -4.06 22.69 7.23
CA ASN A 27 -3.24 21.95 8.18
C ASN A 27 -3.33 20.43 7.89
N ALA A 28 -2.73 20.00 6.78
CA ALA A 28 -2.82 18.61 6.33
C ALA A 28 -1.57 17.81 6.72
N GLN A 29 -1.75 16.78 7.56
CA GLN A 29 -0.76 15.70 7.71
C GLN A 29 -0.88 14.77 6.48
N VAL A 30 -0.27 15.13 5.34
CA VAL A 30 -0.56 14.44 4.07
C VAL A 30 0.24 13.13 3.92
N LYS A 31 -0.43 12.01 4.23
CA LYS A 31 -0.41 10.79 3.41
C LYS A 31 -1.78 10.75 2.70
N PRO A 32 -1.90 10.45 1.39
CA PRO A 32 -0.96 9.84 0.45
C PRO A 32 -0.47 10.78 -0.69
N LEU A 33 0.70 10.45 -1.28
CA LEU A 33 1.49 11.27 -2.22
C LEU A 33 0.83 11.64 -3.56
N HIS A 34 -0.17 10.90 -4.05
CA HIS A 34 -0.74 11.13 -5.38
C HIS A 34 -1.66 12.37 -5.45
N LEU A 35 -2.09 12.90 -4.29
CA LEU A 35 -2.95 14.10 -4.21
C LEU A 35 -2.17 15.38 -3.84
N GLN A 36 -0.88 15.30 -3.53
CA GLN A 36 -0.08 16.46 -3.12
C GLN A 36 0.04 17.52 -4.20
N ARG A 37 0.21 17.11 -5.47
CA ARG A 37 0.28 18.03 -6.61
C ARG A 37 -1.07 18.71 -6.85
N ALA A 38 -2.16 17.97 -6.71
CA ALA A 38 -3.52 18.50 -6.78
C ALA A 38 -3.81 19.47 -5.62
N ALA A 39 -3.37 19.13 -4.40
CA ALA A 39 -3.48 19.98 -3.22
C ALA A 39 -2.69 21.27 -3.32
N LYS A 40 -1.49 21.24 -3.92
CA LYS A 40 -0.71 22.45 -4.20
C LYS A 40 -1.42 23.40 -5.15
N VAL A 41 -1.92 22.84 -6.26
CA VAL A 41 -2.64 23.62 -7.28
C VAL A 41 -3.91 24.21 -6.68
N ALA A 42 -4.67 23.43 -5.91
CA ALA A 42 -5.87 23.90 -5.24
C ALA A 42 -5.60 24.97 -4.18
N ALA A 43 -4.53 24.84 -3.39
CA ALA A 43 -4.12 25.85 -2.42
C ALA A 43 -3.75 27.18 -3.10
N GLY A 44 -3.06 27.12 -4.25
CA GLY A 44 -2.79 28.31 -5.07
C GLY A 44 -4.08 28.97 -5.56
N ILE A 45 -5.02 28.18 -6.09
CA ILE A 45 -6.33 28.66 -6.55
C ILE A 45 -7.13 29.28 -5.40
N ILE A 46 -7.14 28.67 -4.21
CA ILE A 46 -7.84 29.21 -3.03
C ILE A 46 -7.24 30.55 -2.60
N GLY A 47 -5.91 30.72 -2.69
CA GLY A 47 -5.24 31.99 -2.40
C GLY A 47 -5.63 33.15 -3.32
N GLU A 48 -6.18 32.85 -4.51
CA GLU A 48 -6.68 33.84 -5.47
C GLU A 48 -8.11 34.30 -5.16
N TYR A 49 -8.85 33.60 -4.27
CA TYR A 49 -10.20 34.01 -3.88
C TYR A 49 -10.16 35.25 -2.97
N PRO A 50 -11.21 36.09 -2.99
CA PRO A 50 -11.37 37.16 -2.00
C PRO A 50 -11.32 36.61 -0.57
N LEU A 51 -10.66 37.32 0.36
CA LEU A 51 -10.46 36.86 1.75
C LEU A 51 -11.74 36.37 2.45
N ALA A 52 -12.89 36.97 2.14
CA ALA A 52 -14.20 36.59 2.70
C ALA A 52 -14.70 35.21 2.23
N GLU A 53 -14.21 34.73 1.08
CA GLU A 53 -14.63 33.51 0.41
C GLU A 53 -13.59 32.37 0.52
N GLN A 54 -12.34 32.70 0.89
CA GLN A 54 -11.26 31.73 1.05
C GLN A 54 -11.61 30.60 2.03
N GLY A 55 -12.31 30.91 3.13
CA GLY A 55 -12.77 29.91 4.09
C GLY A 55 -13.73 28.89 3.46
N GLN A 56 -14.72 29.36 2.70
CA GLN A 56 -15.67 28.50 2.00
C GLN A 56 -15.00 27.68 0.88
N ALA A 57 -14.06 28.28 0.14
CA ALA A 57 -13.29 27.61 -0.90
C ALA A 57 -12.42 26.48 -0.32
N ARG A 58 -11.77 26.74 0.83
CA ARG A 58 -11.00 25.73 1.56
C ARG A 58 -11.87 24.58 2.04
N ASP A 59 -13.01 24.86 2.65
CA ASP A 59 -13.87 23.80 3.20
C ASP A 59 -14.44 22.90 2.09
N LYS A 60 -14.81 23.47 0.93
CA LYS A 60 -15.19 22.70 -0.27
C LYS A 60 -14.05 21.85 -0.81
N PHE A 61 -12.83 22.38 -0.80
CA PHE A 61 -11.66 21.65 -1.25
C PHE A 61 -11.32 20.46 -0.34
N ILE A 62 -11.42 20.64 0.98
CA ILE A 62 -11.26 19.55 1.95
C ILE A 62 -12.30 18.47 1.71
N ALA A 63 -13.58 18.83 1.58
CA ALA A 63 -14.65 17.87 1.31
C ALA A 63 -14.41 17.07 0.01
N TRP A 64 -13.93 17.74 -1.05
CA TRP A 64 -13.58 17.06 -2.29
C TRP A 64 -12.36 16.12 -2.15
N LEU A 65 -11.36 16.51 -1.35
CA LEU A 65 -10.22 15.63 -1.05
C LEU A 65 -10.65 14.38 -0.30
N ASP A 66 -11.53 14.52 0.70
CA ASP A 66 -12.05 13.40 1.47
C ASP A 66 -12.83 12.43 0.54
N GLU A 67 -13.71 12.96 -0.31
CA GLU A 67 -14.44 12.14 -1.30
C GLU A 67 -13.51 11.45 -2.31
N ALA A 68 -12.45 12.13 -2.76
CA ALA A 68 -11.46 11.55 -3.65
C ALA A 68 -10.62 10.45 -2.98
N LEU A 69 -10.31 10.61 -1.69
CA LEU A 69 -9.62 9.60 -0.90
C LEU A 69 -10.49 8.36 -0.69
N ASP A 70 -11.76 8.54 -0.33
CA ASP A 70 -12.73 7.44 -0.17
C ASP A 70 -12.88 6.66 -1.49
N ALA A 71 -13.05 7.36 -2.61
CA ALA A 71 -13.14 6.72 -3.93
C ALA A 71 -11.86 5.95 -4.31
N ALA A 72 -10.68 6.46 -3.94
CA ALA A 72 -9.40 5.79 -4.18
C ALA A 72 -9.24 4.52 -3.32
N ASP A 73 -9.68 4.57 -2.06
CA ASP A 73 -9.67 3.41 -1.15
C ASP A 73 -10.67 2.35 -1.60
N ASP A 74 -11.88 2.73 -2.04
CA ASP A 74 -12.87 1.82 -2.62
C ASP A 74 -12.34 1.14 -3.89
N ALA A 75 -11.72 1.91 -4.79
CA ALA A 75 -11.11 1.37 -6.01
C ALA A 75 -9.95 0.40 -5.69
N ARG A 76 -9.19 0.66 -4.62
CA ARG A 76 -8.13 -0.24 -4.15
C ARG A 76 -8.70 -1.53 -3.56
N LEU A 77 -9.71 -1.44 -2.68
CA LEU A 77 -10.41 -2.58 -2.10
C LEU A 77 -11.02 -3.47 -3.18
N LYS A 78 -11.68 -2.87 -4.17
CA LYS A 78 -12.21 -3.59 -5.32
C LYS A 78 -11.12 -4.34 -6.09
N ARG A 79 -10.00 -3.70 -6.41
CA ARG A 79 -8.87 -4.38 -7.09
C ARG A 79 -8.32 -5.56 -6.30
N ILE A 80 -8.27 -5.47 -4.99
CA ILE A 80 -7.83 -6.57 -4.11
C ILE A 80 -8.83 -7.72 -4.18
N ASN A 81 -10.13 -7.45 -4.00
CA ASN A 81 -11.17 -8.47 -4.03
C ASN A 81 -11.24 -9.15 -5.41
N ASP A 82 -11.23 -8.37 -6.50
CA ASP A 82 -11.19 -8.89 -7.87
C ASP A 82 -9.96 -9.79 -8.09
N SER A 83 -8.81 -9.41 -7.52
CA SER A 83 -7.59 -10.23 -7.57
C SER A 83 -7.74 -11.53 -6.79
N ILE A 84 -8.35 -11.51 -5.59
CA ILE A 84 -8.57 -12.72 -4.78
C ILE A 84 -9.55 -13.67 -5.47
N ASP A 85 -10.65 -13.15 -6.02
CA ASP A 85 -11.63 -13.92 -6.78
C ASP A 85 -10.99 -14.56 -8.02
N LYS A 86 -10.14 -13.80 -8.73
CA LYS A 86 -9.36 -14.32 -9.86
C LYS A 86 -8.41 -15.43 -9.42
N LEU A 87 -7.65 -15.25 -8.34
CA LEU A 87 -6.76 -16.28 -7.82
C LEU A 87 -7.52 -17.55 -7.45
N LYS A 88 -8.70 -17.41 -6.83
CA LYS A 88 -9.55 -18.55 -6.48
C LYS A 88 -10.07 -19.28 -7.72
N HIS A 89 -10.47 -18.52 -8.75
CA HIS A 89 -10.94 -19.09 -10.00
C HIS A 89 -9.84 -19.82 -10.78
N GLU A 90 -8.65 -19.21 -10.90
CA GLU A 90 -7.56 -19.72 -11.74
C GLU A 90 -6.69 -20.77 -11.03
N HIS A 91 -6.59 -20.72 -9.70
CA HIS A 91 -5.68 -21.57 -8.92
C HIS A 91 -6.37 -22.40 -7.85
N GLY A 92 -7.69 -22.28 -7.71
CA GLY A 92 -8.49 -23.10 -6.82
C GLY A 92 -8.52 -22.60 -5.38
N GLU A 93 -8.32 -23.51 -4.43
CA GLU A 93 -8.43 -23.20 -3.00
C GLU A 93 -7.36 -22.19 -2.54
N LEU A 94 -7.77 -21.26 -1.68
CA LEU A 94 -6.88 -20.27 -1.08
C LEU A 94 -6.73 -20.58 0.42
N ALA A 95 -5.51 -20.42 0.93
CA ALA A 95 -5.21 -20.41 2.34
C ALA A 95 -4.86 -18.98 2.77
N THR A 96 -5.47 -18.52 3.87
CA THR A 96 -5.15 -17.21 4.43
C THR A 96 -3.98 -17.35 5.40
N TRP A 97 -2.82 -16.81 5.04
CA TRP A 97 -1.73 -16.57 5.98
C TRP A 97 -1.99 -15.28 6.76
N ARG A 98 -1.63 -15.27 8.05
CA ARG A 98 -1.63 -14.07 8.90
C ARG A 98 -0.28 -13.98 9.60
N CYS A 99 0.33 -12.80 9.54
CA CYS A 99 1.56 -12.58 10.31
C CYS A 99 1.28 -12.69 11.82
N PRO A 100 2.31 -12.93 12.66
CA PRO A 100 2.18 -12.81 14.10
C PRO A 100 1.56 -11.46 14.49
N GLY A 101 0.50 -11.47 15.31
CA GLY A 101 -0.27 -10.27 15.66
C GLY A 101 -1.39 -9.89 14.67
N GLY A 102 -1.51 -10.56 13.52
CA GLY A 102 -2.70 -10.54 12.66
C GLY A 102 -2.93 -9.28 11.82
N TYR A 103 -1.99 -8.33 11.79
CA TYR A 103 -2.14 -7.04 11.11
C TYR A 103 -1.85 -7.09 9.60
N ILE A 104 -1.21 -8.17 9.12
CA ILE A 104 -1.10 -8.51 7.69
C ILE A 104 -1.81 -9.84 7.47
N ALA A 105 -2.56 -9.92 6.37
CA ALA A 105 -3.19 -11.13 5.89
C ALA A 105 -2.94 -11.27 4.38
N LEU A 106 -2.60 -12.47 3.94
CA LEU A 106 -2.40 -12.80 2.52
C LEU A 106 -3.22 -14.03 2.18
N ASP A 107 -4.06 -13.93 1.16
CA ASP A 107 -4.77 -15.07 0.60
C ASP A 107 -3.92 -15.68 -0.51
N VAL A 108 -3.36 -16.86 -0.22
CA VAL A 108 -2.35 -17.53 -1.05
C VAL A 108 -2.97 -18.82 -1.63
N PRO A 109 -2.86 -19.08 -2.94
CA PRO A 109 -3.37 -20.33 -3.49
C PRO A 109 -2.62 -21.55 -2.94
N THR A 110 -3.35 -22.56 -2.47
CA THR A 110 -2.79 -23.77 -1.84
C THR A 110 -1.90 -24.57 -2.81
N ALA A 111 -2.20 -24.51 -4.11
CA ALA A 111 -1.38 -25.09 -5.16
C ALA A 111 0.06 -24.52 -5.16
N PHE A 112 0.20 -23.19 -4.98
CA PHE A 112 1.51 -22.56 -4.88
C PHE A 112 2.21 -22.89 -3.57
N VAL A 113 1.49 -22.90 -2.45
CA VAL A 113 2.06 -23.32 -1.15
C VAL A 113 2.67 -24.71 -1.25
N THR A 114 1.94 -25.66 -1.84
CA THR A 114 2.38 -27.05 -2.02
C THR A 114 3.55 -27.15 -2.98
N SER A 115 3.50 -26.44 -4.12
CA SER A 115 4.55 -26.49 -5.14
C SER A 115 5.87 -25.90 -4.63
N ILE A 116 5.80 -24.71 -4.05
CA ILE A 116 6.97 -23.98 -3.52
C ILE A 116 7.56 -24.72 -2.33
N GLY A 117 6.73 -25.25 -1.43
CA GLY A 117 7.18 -26.02 -0.27
C GLY A 117 7.94 -27.31 -0.63
N ARG A 118 7.77 -27.82 -1.85
CA ARG A 118 8.51 -28.99 -2.38
C ARG A 118 9.65 -28.61 -3.34
N ALA A 119 9.71 -27.35 -3.77
CA ALA A 119 10.72 -26.86 -4.70
C ALA A 119 11.99 -26.41 -3.97
N TYR A 120 13.13 -26.51 -4.65
CA TYR A 120 14.42 -26.04 -4.14
C TYR A 120 15.21 -25.34 -5.25
N GLY A 121 16.13 -24.46 -4.86
CA GLY A 121 16.98 -23.69 -5.78
C GLY A 121 16.18 -22.83 -6.75
N ALA A 122 16.69 -22.69 -7.98
CA ALA A 122 16.13 -21.78 -8.99
C ALA A 122 14.63 -21.99 -9.29
N LYS A 123 14.12 -23.22 -9.19
CA LYS A 123 12.69 -23.50 -9.37
C LYS A 123 11.85 -22.80 -8.29
N ARG A 124 12.28 -22.90 -7.03
CA ARG A 124 11.61 -22.25 -5.90
C ARG A 124 11.58 -20.73 -6.07
N ASP A 125 12.71 -20.16 -6.47
CA ASP A 125 12.84 -18.71 -6.65
C ASP A 125 11.93 -18.18 -7.77
N ILE A 126 11.82 -18.92 -8.88
CA ILE A 126 10.91 -18.58 -9.98
C ILE A 126 9.46 -18.61 -9.51
N GLU A 127 9.04 -19.69 -8.82
CA GLU A 127 7.67 -19.82 -8.33
C GLU A 127 7.31 -18.76 -7.29
N LEU A 128 8.24 -18.42 -6.38
CA LEU A 128 8.08 -17.32 -5.43
C LEU A 128 7.90 -15.97 -6.13
N ARG A 129 8.70 -15.70 -7.17
CA ARG A 129 8.57 -14.46 -7.94
C ARG A 129 7.24 -14.40 -8.69
N THR A 130 6.81 -15.51 -9.28
CA THR A 130 5.49 -15.62 -9.92
C THR A 130 4.38 -15.34 -8.91
N LEU A 131 4.41 -16.01 -7.75
CA LEU A 131 3.43 -15.82 -6.70
C LEU A 131 3.42 -14.37 -6.17
N THR A 132 4.60 -13.77 -6.00
CA THR A 132 4.73 -12.36 -5.57
C THR A 132 4.05 -11.41 -6.56
N GLY A 133 4.20 -11.66 -7.87
CA GLY A 133 3.50 -10.88 -8.90
C GLY A 133 1.98 -11.04 -8.84
N LEU A 134 1.50 -12.26 -8.57
CA LEU A 134 0.08 -12.56 -8.42
C LEU A 134 -0.54 -11.91 -7.17
N LEU A 135 0.23 -11.81 -6.09
CA LEU A 135 -0.21 -11.21 -4.83
C LEU A 135 -0.02 -9.70 -4.77
N LEU A 136 0.50 -9.07 -5.83
CA LEU A 136 0.86 -7.64 -5.83
C LEU A 136 -0.27 -6.72 -5.33
N PRO A 137 -1.55 -6.88 -5.73
CA PRO A 137 -2.63 -6.04 -5.21
C PRO A 137 -2.79 -6.15 -3.67
N GLN A 138 -2.58 -7.34 -3.10
CA GLN A 138 -2.62 -7.58 -1.65
C GLN A 138 -1.35 -7.11 -0.94
N LEU A 139 -0.22 -6.99 -1.65
CA LEU A 139 1.06 -6.55 -1.10
C LEU A 139 1.16 -5.03 -1.07
N GLU A 140 0.69 -4.37 -2.12
CA GLU A 140 0.71 -2.91 -2.25
C GLU A 140 -0.14 -2.19 -1.20
N ARG A 141 -1.04 -2.89 -0.50
CA ARG A 141 -1.78 -2.35 0.66
C ARG A 141 -0.99 -2.29 1.96
N ILE A 142 0.14 -3.00 2.05
CA ILE A 142 0.89 -3.12 3.29
C ILE A 142 1.74 -1.86 3.47
N ALA A 143 1.49 -1.14 4.55
CA ALA A 143 2.31 0.02 4.90
C ALA A 143 3.76 -0.41 5.21
N PRO A 144 4.78 0.37 4.82
CA PRO A 144 6.19 0.05 5.09
C PRO A 144 6.48 -0.25 6.57
N SER A 145 5.81 0.44 7.50
CA SER A 145 5.95 0.19 8.94
C SER A 145 5.44 -1.19 9.36
N LEU A 146 4.35 -1.67 8.76
CA LEU A 146 3.84 -3.03 9.01
C LEU A 146 4.74 -4.08 8.36
N MET A 147 5.26 -3.80 7.17
CA MET A 147 6.26 -4.65 6.51
C MET A 147 7.52 -4.79 7.35
N GLN A 148 8.04 -3.68 7.89
CA GLN A 148 9.19 -3.67 8.78
C GLN A 148 8.94 -4.48 10.06
N HIS A 149 7.77 -4.37 10.67
CA HIS A 149 7.43 -5.20 11.83
C HIS A 149 7.35 -6.69 11.49
N ALA A 150 6.82 -7.05 10.32
CA ALA A 150 6.71 -8.45 9.90
C ALA A 150 8.07 -9.07 9.54
N LEU A 151 8.92 -8.36 8.82
CA LEU A 151 10.22 -8.85 8.35
C LEU A 151 11.37 -8.64 9.35
N GLY A 152 11.19 -7.74 10.33
CA GLY A 152 12.20 -7.44 11.33
C GLY A 152 13.54 -7.02 10.71
N SER A 153 14.60 -7.77 11.02
CA SER A 153 15.96 -7.51 10.51
C SER A 153 16.12 -7.75 9.01
N GLU A 154 15.19 -8.46 8.36
CA GLU A 154 15.24 -8.74 6.93
C GLU A 154 14.63 -7.62 6.07
N TYR A 155 14.02 -6.61 6.70
CA TYR A 155 13.43 -5.48 6.00
C TYR A 155 14.52 -4.60 5.35
N ALA A 156 14.41 -4.40 4.04
CA ALA A 156 15.40 -3.66 3.24
C ALA A 156 14.86 -2.34 2.66
N GLY A 157 13.57 -2.04 2.83
CA GLY A 157 12.93 -0.84 2.31
C GLY A 157 12.81 -0.82 0.78
N ASN A 158 12.72 -1.99 0.14
CA ASN A 158 12.68 -2.11 -1.32
C ASN A 158 11.68 -3.17 -1.77
N ARG A 159 11.44 -3.26 -3.10
CA ARG A 159 10.49 -4.21 -3.68
C ARG A 159 10.79 -5.68 -3.35
N GLY A 160 12.02 -6.02 -2.98
CA GLY A 160 12.38 -7.37 -2.54
C GLY A 160 11.72 -7.78 -1.22
N ASP A 161 11.25 -6.83 -0.41
CA ASP A 161 10.54 -7.13 0.84
C ASP A 161 9.22 -7.87 0.59
N TYR A 162 8.58 -7.64 -0.56
CA TYR A 162 7.40 -8.40 -0.96
C TYR A 162 7.70 -9.89 -1.17
N GLU A 163 8.79 -10.21 -1.86
CA GLU A 163 9.20 -11.60 -2.09
C GLU A 163 9.56 -12.29 -0.78
N ARG A 164 10.23 -11.58 0.15
CA ARG A 164 10.53 -12.08 1.50
C ARG A 164 9.27 -12.39 2.30
N LEU A 165 8.29 -11.48 2.30
CA LEU A 165 7.04 -11.68 3.00
C LEU A 165 6.25 -12.87 2.43
N VAL A 166 6.20 -12.99 1.10
CA VAL A 166 5.54 -14.12 0.43
C VAL A 166 6.26 -15.43 0.74
N ALA A 167 7.59 -15.45 0.75
CA ALA A 167 8.36 -16.63 1.13
C ALA A 167 8.06 -17.06 2.57
N MET A 168 8.03 -16.12 3.52
CA MET A 168 7.65 -16.38 4.91
C MET A 168 6.23 -16.95 5.01
N ALA A 169 5.26 -16.33 4.34
CA ALA A 169 3.87 -16.78 4.32
C ALA A 169 3.73 -18.21 3.80
N VAL A 170 4.41 -18.53 2.70
CA VAL A 170 4.40 -19.87 2.11
C VAL A 170 5.06 -20.89 3.04
N ASP A 171 6.22 -20.57 3.62
CA ASP A 171 6.94 -21.49 4.50
C ASP A 171 6.14 -21.79 5.79
N GLU A 172 5.44 -20.79 6.34
CA GLU A 172 4.56 -20.98 7.51
C GLU A 172 3.30 -21.79 7.17
N LEU A 173 2.64 -21.49 6.04
CA LEU A 173 1.48 -22.27 5.57
C LEU A 173 1.86 -23.72 5.23
N ALA A 174 3.03 -23.95 4.65
CA ALA A 174 3.54 -25.27 4.35
C ALA A 174 3.83 -26.08 5.63
N ARG A 175 4.32 -25.43 6.69
CA ARG A 175 4.51 -26.07 8.01
C ARG A 175 3.20 -26.39 8.71
N GLY A 176 2.20 -25.50 8.60
CA GLY A 176 0.88 -25.68 9.20
C GLY A 176 0.00 -26.72 8.50
N SER A 177 0.26 -27.02 7.23
CA SER A 177 -0.46 -28.04 6.43
C SER A 177 0.14 -29.46 6.54
N LEU A 178 1.24 -29.62 7.28
CA LEU A 178 1.92 -30.90 7.54
C LEU A 178 1.61 -31.49 8.93
N GLN A 179 0.61 -30.95 9.64
CA GLN A 179 0.06 -31.50 10.89
C GLN A 179 -1.33 -32.09 10.63
#